data_AF-A0A7C1ZMN7-F1
#
_entry.id   AF-A0A7C1ZMN7-F1
#
_cell.length_a   1.000
_cell.length_b   1.000
_cell.length_c   1.000
_cell.angle_alpha   90.00
_cell.angle_beta   90.00
_cell.angle_gamma   90.00
#
_symmetry.space_group_name_H-M   'P 1'
#
loop_
_entity.id
_entity.type
_entity.pdbx_description
1 polymer ?
#
loop_
_entity_poly.entity_id
_entity_poly.type
_entity_poly.pdbx_seq_one_letter_code
_entity_poly.pdbx_strand_id
1 'polypeptide(L)'
;MFKSAVEPGTTDRLKKKYKKRICVSPEYSGEGNYWTPPKYPDPKNTLTHGFMILGGDDKDCEDIADIFVPKVGPATRIRFVSAKEAEVIKYAENSWGATKVIFANELRDICEALGVSWHKVREGWVDDPRVELMHTAVFKDKRGFGGKCFPKDTFALLKIAEKHGVYPKILKAMIEANKEYNG
;
A
#
# COMPACT_ATOMS: atom_id res chain seq x y z
N MET A 1 9.40 2.67 18.05
CA MET A 1 8.53 2.26 16.93
C MET A 1 8.88 3.10 15.71
N PHE A 2 8.98 2.50 14.53
CA PHE A 2 9.05 3.22 13.25
C PHE A 2 7.71 3.13 12.52
N LYS A 3 7.35 4.21 11.82
CA LYS A 3 6.09 4.31 11.05
C LYS A 3 6.25 4.23 9.54
N SER A 4 7.44 4.54 9.02
CA SER A 4 7.72 4.50 7.59
C SER A 4 7.92 3.08 7.07
N ALA A 5 7.61 2.85 5.78
CA ALA A 5 7.95 1.60 5.12
C ALA A 5 9.47 1.43 5.03
N VAL A 6 9.97 0.27 5.47
CA VAL A 6 11.40 -0.08 5.51
C VAL A 6 11.62 -1.46 4.90
N GLU A 7 12.83 -1.72 4.38
CA GLU A 7 13.20 -3.01 3.78
C GLU A 7 12.93 -4.17 4.76
N PRO A 8 12.36 -5.31 4.32
CA PRO A 8 12.09 -6.45 5.19
C PRO A 8 13.36 -6.97 5.90
N GLY A 9 13.26 -7.16 7.21
CA GLY A 9 14.38 -7.47 8.11
C GLY A 9 15.10 -6.24 8.67
N THR A 10 14.68 -5.01 8.35
CA THR A 10 15.30 -3.80 8.90
C THR A 10 15.13 -3.74 10.41
N THR A 11 13.92 -3.99 10.91
CA THR A 11 13.65 -3.94 12.35
C THR A 11 14.49 -4.96 13.13
N ASP A 12 14.58 -6.21 12.65
CA ASP A 12 15.40 -7.25 13.28
C ASP A 12 16.88 -6.86 13.32
N ARG A 13 17.40 -6.30 12.21
CA ARG A 13 18.78 -5.79 12.14
C ARG A 13 19.02 -4.67 13.16
N LEU A 14 18.06 -3.77 13.33
CA LEU A 14 18.16 -2.68 14.31
C LEU A 14 18.08 -3.21 15.74
N LYS A 15 17.18 -4.17 16.04
CA LYS A 15 17.11 -4.86 17.35
C LYS A 15 18.48 -5.45 17.71
N LYS A 16 19.08 -6.20 16.78
CA LYS A 16 20.41 -6.83 16.99
C LYS A 16 21.53 -5.80 17.16
N LYS A 17 21.56 -4.77 16.33
CA LYS A 17 22.62 -3.73 16.36
C LYS A 17 22.59 -2.91 17.64
N TYR A 18 21.41 -2.47 18.05
CA TYR A 18 21.26 -1.55 19.18
C TYR A 18 20.91 -2.23 20.50
N LYS A 19 20.61 -3.54 20.48
CA LYS A 19 20.14 -4.32 21.64
C LYS A 19 18.95 -3.66 22.34
N LYS A 20 18.01 -3.13 21.55
CA LYS A 20 16.79 -2.46 22.03
C LYS A 20 15.55 -3.26 21.64
N ARG A 21 14.49 -3.11 22.45
CA ARG A 21 13.12 -3.51 22.13
C ARG A 21 12.60 -2.58 21.03
N ILE A 22 12.27 -3.12 19.85
CA ILE A 22 11.83 -2.32 18.70
C ILE A 22 10.67 -3.03 18.02
N CYS A 23 9.55 -2.32 17.90
CA CYS A 23 8.44 -2.68 17.02
C CYS A 23 8.39 -1.77 15.79
N VAL A 24 7.74 -2.24 14.74
CA VAL A 24 7.37 -1.47 13.55
C VAL A 24 5.85 -1.39 13.44
N SER A 25 5.32 -0.25 12.98
CA SER A 25 3.90 -0.09 12.68
C SER A 25 3.77 0.68 11.38
N PRO A 26 3.55 0.02 10.23
CA PRO A 26 3.41 0.71 8.95
C PRO A 26 2.35 1.82 9.00
N GLU A 27 2.65 2.95 8.35
CA GLU A 27 1.72 4.06 8.19
C GLU A 27 0.86 3.90 6.94
N TYR A 28 -0.42 4.22 7.07
CA TYR A 28 -1.42 4.08 6.02
C TYR A 28 -1.85 5.41 5.40
N SER A 29 -1.27 6.51 5.87
CA SER A 29 -1.50 7.82 5.31
C SER A 29 -0.91 7.98 3.91
N GLY A 30 -1.55 8.82 3.12
CA GLY A 30 -1.17 9.11 1.74
C GLY A 30 -1.24 10.59 1.41
N GLU A 31 -0.57 10.97 0.32
CA GLU A 31 -0.55 12.35 -0.21
C GLU A 31 -1.70 12.61 -1.21
N GLY A 32 -2.69 11.71 -1.26
CA GLY A 32 -3.85 11.84 -2.15
C GLY A 32 -4.68 13.09 -1.84
N ASN A 33 -5.07 13.80 -2.90
CA ASN A 33 -5.87 15.03 -2.81
C ASN A 33 -7.27 14.90 -3.41
N TYR A 34 -7.62 13.74 -3.97
CA TYR A 34 -8.97 13.50 -4.47
C TYR A 34 -9.89 13.11 -3.32
N TRP A 35 -11.17 13.46 -3.45
CA TRP A 35 -12.17 13.18 -2.44
C TRP A 35 -12.36 11.66 -2.25
N THR A 36 -12.32 11.21 -1.01
CA THR A 36 -12.55 9.82 -0.62
C THR A 36 -13.91 9.69 0.08
N PRO A 37 -14.77 8.74 -0.34
CA PRO A 37 -16.03 8.49 0.36
C PRO A 37 -15.83 8.15 1.84
N PRO A 38 -16.76 8.51 2.76
CA PRO A 38 -16.63 8.26 4.20
C PRO A 38 -16.42 6.80 4.61
N LYS A 39 -16.80 5.84 3.74
CA LYS A 39 -16.53 4.41 3.96
C LYS A 39 -15.05 4.04 3.84
N TYR A 40 -14.22 4.91 3.27
CA TYR A 40 -12.77 4.77 3.19
C TYR A 40 -12.12 5.76 4.15
N PRO A 41 -10.98 5.39 4.77
CA PRO A 41 -10.29 6.30 5.67
C PRO A 41 -9.75 7.51 4.90
N ASP A 42 -9.74 8.66 5.57
CA ASP A 42 -9.09 9.87 5.05
C ASP A 42 -7.58 9.61 5.00
N PRO A 43 -6.95 9.74 3.82
CA PRO A 43 -5.51 9.48 3.66
C PRO A 43 -4.64 10.39 4.53
N LYS A 44 -5.14 11.54 4.99
CA LYS A 44 -4.40 12.49 5.84
C LYS A 44 -4.70 12.34 7.32
N ASN A 45 -5.74 11.57 7.69
CA ASN A 45 -6.12 11.36 9.08
C ASN A 45 -5.97 9.89 9.50
N THR A 46 -4.85 9.58 10.15
CA THR A 46 -4.54 8.23 10.65
C THR A 46 -5.58 7.70 11.64
N LEU A 47 -6.33 8.55 12.35
CA LEU A 47 -7.37 8.10 13.30
C LEU A 47 -8.60 7.51 12.61
N THR A 48 -8.81 7.81 11.32
CA THR A 48 -9.91 7.23 10.53
C THR A 48 -9.61 5.81 10.05
N HIS A 49 -8.36 5.35 10.19
CA HIS A 49 -7.97 4.00 9.84
C HIS A 49 -8.36 3.05 10.98
N GLY A 50 -9.43 2.28 10.78
CA GLY A 50 -9.96 1.35 11.80
C GLY A 50 -9.09 0.12 12.10
N PHE A 51 -7.78 0.16 11.80
CA PHE A 51 -6.84 -0.91 12.10
C PHE A 51 -5.41 -0.41 12.27
N MET A 52 -4.58 -1.24 12.91
CA MET A 52 -3.14 -1.06 13.05
C MET A 52 -2.45 -2.42 12.93
N ILE A 53 -1.28 -2.44 12.30
CA ILE A 53 -0.38 -3.60 12.29
C ILE A 53 0.80 -3.27 13.20
N LEU A 54 1.04 -4.10 14.21
CA LEU A 54 2.21 -4.01 15.08
C LEU A 54 3.11 -5.22 14.79
N GLY A 55 4.31 -4.94 14.30
CA GLY A 55 5.34 -5.94 14.00
C GLY A 55 6.41 -5.95 15.07
N GLY A 56 6.63 -7.09 15.74
CA GLY A 56 7.60 -7.20 16.82
C GLY A 56 7.52 -8.53 17.57
N ASP A 57 8.10 -8.57 18.77
CA ASP A 57 7.83 -9.66 19.70
C ASP A 57 6.48 -9.40 20.39
N ASP A 58 5.73 -10.45 20.72
CA ASP A 58 4.36 -10.30 21.27
C ASP A 58 4.29 -9.36 22.47
N LYS A 59 5.19 -9.56 23.45
CA LYS A 59 5.25 -8.70 24.65
C LYS A 59 5.52 -7.24 24.33
N ASP A 60 6.36 -6.96 23.33
CA ASP A 60 6.65 -5.60 22.89
C ASP A 60 5.43 -4.98 22.18
N CYS A 61 4.70 -5.78 21.41
CA CYS A 61 3.47 -5.34 20.73
C CYS A 61 2.34 -5.07 21.73
N GLU A 62 2.19 -5.87 22.78
CA GLU A 62 1.26 -5.64 23.90
C GLU A 62 1.54 -4.31 24.60
N ASP A 63 2.79 -4.07 25.01
CA ASP A 63 3.18 -2.83 25.70
C ASP A 63 2.87 -1.59 24.83
N ILE A 64 3.04 -1.72 23.51
CA ILE A 64 2.70 -0.67 22.56
C ILE A 64 1.18 -0.53 22.42
N ALA A 65 0.43 -1.63 22.36
CA ALA A 65 -1.02 -1.61 22.25
C ALA A 65 -1.67 -0.89 23.44
N ASP A 66 -1.17 -1.12 24.67
CA ASP A 66 -1.63 -0.43 25.88
C ASP A 66 -1.51 1.11 25.77
N ILE A 67 -0.53 1.60 25.01
CA ILE A 67 -0.33 3.04 24.77
C ILE A 67 -1.26 3.57 23.68
N PHE A 68 -1.55 2.77 22.65
CA PHE A 68 -2.32 3.21 21.48
C PHE A 68 -3.82 3.05 21.64
N VAL A 69 -4.31 1.96 22.26
CA VAL A 69 -5.75 1.67 22.44
C VAL A 69 -6.52 2.86 23.05
N PRO A 70 -6.03 3.56 24.10
CA PRO A 70 -6.74 4.73 24.64
C PRO A 70 -6.89 5.90 23.66
N LYS A 71 -6.07 5.97 22.61
CA LYS A 71 -6.06 7.04 21.60
C LYS A 71 -6.87 6.69 20.36
N VAL A 72 -6.81 5.44 19.92
CA VAL A 72 -7.47 4.96 18.69
C VAL A 72 -8.85 4.35 18.96
N GLY A 73 -9.19 4.12 20.23
CA GLY A 73 -10.49 3.62 20.66
C GLY A 73 -10.66 2.11 20.45
N PRO A 74 -11.70 1.53 21.08
CA PRO A 74 -11.93 0.07 21.12
C PRO A 74 -12.32 -0.54 19.76
N ALA A 75 -12.76 0.29 18.80
CA ALA A 75 -13.13 -0.17 17.47
C ALA A 75 -11.91 -0.43 16.55
N THR A 76 -10.72 0.05 16.92
CA THR A 76 -9.52 -0.13 16.11
C THR A 76 -8.98 -1.54 16.25
N ARG A 77 -8.91 -2.27 15.13
CA ARG A 77 -8.35 -3.63 15.11
C ARG A 77 -6.83 -3.58 15.13
N ILE A 78 -6.20 -4.02 16.21
CA ILE A 78 -4.75 -4.12 16.29
C ILE A 78 -4.34 -5.57 16.02
N ARG A 79 -3.48 -5.78 15.02
CA ARG A 79 -2.94 -7.12 14.68
C ARG A 79 -1.46 -7.19 15.02
N PHE A 80 -1.07 -8.23 15.74
CA PHE A 80 0.33 -8.52 16.02
C PHE A 80 0.86 -9.51 15.00
N VAL A 81 2.06 -9.24 14.51
CA VAL A 81 2.82 -10.06 13.56
C VAL A 81 4.30 -9.94 13.87
N SER A 82 5.15 -10.74 13.25
CA SER A 82 6.60 -10.49 13.32
C SER A 82 6.96 -9.16 12.64
N ALA A 83 8.09 -8.57 13.02
CA ALA A 83 8.53 -7.32 12.42
C ALA A 83 8.72 -7.41 10.91
N LYS A 84 9.29 -8.54 10.43
CA LYS A 84 9.49 -8.79 9.01
C LYS A 84 8.16 -8.95 8.25
N GLU A 85 7.16 -9.59 8.84
CA GLU A 85 5.82 -9.71 8.23
C GLU A 85 5.15 -8.34 8.10
N ALA A 86 5.21 -7.49 9.13
CA ALA A 86 4.66 -6.13 9.05
C ALA A 86 5.31 -5.31 7.93
N GLU A 87 6.63 -5.43 7.75
CA GLU A 87 7.36 -4.77 6.66
C GLU A 87 6.89 -5.28 5.29
N VAL A 88 6.74 -6.59 5.11
CA VAL A 88 6.24 -7.21 3.86
C VAL A 88 4.79 -6.83 3.56
N ILE A 89 3.91 -6.83 4.56
CA ILE A 89 2.49 -6.42 4.41
C ILE A 89 2.42 -5.04 3.75
N LYS A 90 3.24 -4.08 4.20
CA LYS A 90 3.23 -2.73 3.65
C LYS A 90 3.63 -2.68 2.18
N TYR A 91 4.63 -3.46 1.79
CA TYR A 91 5.03 -3.58 0.38
C TYR A 91 3.93 -4.21 -0.47
N ALA A 92 3.25 -5.23 0.04
CA ALA A 92 2.16 -5.89 -0.67
C ALA A 92 0.99 -4.92 -0.92
N GLU A 93 0.57 -4.17 0.10
CA GLU A 93 -0.52 -3.18 0.01
C GLU A 93 -0.21 -2.09 -1.04
N ASN A 94 0.97 -1.49 -0.97
CA ASN A 94 1.37 -0.43 -1.91
C ASN A 94 1.55 -0.97 -3.33
N SER A 95 2.08 -2.18 -3.49
CA SER A 95 2.24 -2.82 -4.81
C SER A 95 0.91 -3.20 -5.43
N TRP A 96 -0.06 -3.65 -4.63
CA TRP A 96 -1.41 -3.92 -5.10
C TRP A 96 -2.11 -2.62 -5.56
N GLY A 97 -2.03 -1.56 -4.74
CA GLY A 97 -2.55 -0.24 -5.13
C GLY A 97 -1.95 0.25 -6.47
N ALA A 98 -0.63 0.16 -6.63
CA ALA A 98 0.05 0.50 -7.88
C ALA A 98 -0.41 -0.36 -9.07
N THR A 99 -0.61 -1.67 -8.85
CA THR A 99 -1.08 -2.60 -9.88
C THR A 99 -2.45 -2.20 -10.40
N LYS A 100 -3.38 -1.85 -9.50
CA LYS A 100 -4.72 -1.39 -9.88
C LYS A 100 -4.69 -0.12 -10.71
N VAL A 101 -3.82 0.83 -10.35
CA VAL A 101 -3.65 2.06 -11.13
C VAL A 101 -3.21 1.74 -12.55
N ILE A 102 -2.18 0.92 -12.74
CA ILE A 102 -1.70 0.56 -14.08
C ILE A 102 -2.76 -0.18 -14.87
N PHE A 103 -3.38 -1.19 -14.27
CA PHE A 103 -4.44 -1.93 -14.95
C PHE A 103 -5.59 -1.03 -15.40
N ALA A 104 -6.01 -0.07 -14.56
CA ALA A 104 -7.05 0.90 -14.93
C ALA A 104 -6.61 1.81 -16.09
N ASN A 105 -5.34 2.23 -16.12
CA ASN A 105 -4.78 3.02 -17.21
C ASN A 105 -4.78 2.23 -18.53
N GLU A 106 -4.28 0.99 -18.52
CA GLU A 106 -4.27 0.13 -19.72
C GLU A 106 -5.70 -0.17 -20.20
N LEU A 107 -6.63 -0.44 -19.28
CA LEU A 107 -8.04 -0.67 -19.61
C LEU A 107 -8.68 0.57 -20.24
N ARG A 108 -8.29 1.78 -19.81
CA ARG A 108 -8.75 3.02 -20.45
C ARG A 108 -8.25 3.13 -21.89
N ASP A 109 -7.00 2.77 -22.16
CA ASP A 109 -6.43 2.81 -23.51
C ASP A 109 -7.10 1.77 -24.43
N ILE A 110 -7.42 0.60 -23.89
CA ILE A 110 -8.23 -0.41 -24.58
C ILE A 110 -9.63 0.14 -24.90
N CYS A 111 -10.28 0.84 -23.96
CA CYS A 111 -11.58 1.46 -24.21
C CYS A 111 -11.52 2.49 -25.35
N GLU A 112 -10.47 3.30 -25.38
CA GLU A 112 -10.23 4.28 -26.44
C GLU A 112 -10.04 3.61 -27.82
N ALA A 113 -9.20 2.57 -27.88
CA ALA A 113 -8.99 1.80 -29.10
C ALA A 113 -10.26 1.09 -29.63
N LEU A 114 -11.14 0.66 -28.72
CA LEU A 114 -12.43 0.04 -29.05
C LEU A 114 -13.54 1.05 -29.36
N GLY A 115 -13.31 2.35 -29.17
CA GLY A 115 -14.35 3.38 -29.33
C GLY A 115 -15.46 3.31 -28.28
N VAL A 116 -15.20 2.71 -27.11
CA VAL A 116 -16.16 2.62 -26.00
C VAL A 116 -15.85 3.61 -24.88
N SER A 117 -16.87 4.02 -24.14
CA SER A 117 -16.69 5.01 -23.07
C SER A 117 -16.01 4.40 -21.85
N TRP A 118 -14.79 4.85 -21.55
CA TRP A 118 -14.07 4.53 -20.31
C TRP A 118 -14.96 4.70 -19.06
N HIS A 119 -15.69 5.81 -18.95
CA HIS A 119 -16.53 6.06 -17.77
C HIS A 119 -17.63 5.00 -17.62
N LYS A 120 -18.34 4.66 -18.70
CA LYS A 120 -19.38 3.62 -18.65
C LYS A 120 -18.81 2.24 -18.32
N VAL A 121 -17.67 1.89 -18.92
CA VAL A 121 -16.98 0.61 -18.66
C VAL A 121 -16.50 0.53 -17.22
N ARG A 122 -15.88 1.61 -16.71
CA ARG A 122 -15.39 1.65 -15.33
C ARG A 122 -16.52 1.46 -14.33
N GLU A 123 -17.62 2.18 -14.46
CA GLU A 123 -18.75 2.04 -13.51
C GLU A 123 -19.29 0.61 -13.53
N GLY A 124 -19.54 0.03 -14.72
CA GLY A 124 -19.98 -1.37 -14.81
C GLY A 124 -18.95 -2.40 -14.30
N TRP A 125 -17.65 -2.11 -14.41
CA TRP A 125 -16.59 -2.98 -13.90
C TRP A 125 -16.55 -2.99 -12.36
N VAL A 126 -16.73 -1.83 -11.72
CA VAL A 126 -16.65 -1.71 -10.26
C VAL A 126 -17.99 -1.95 -9.54
N ASP A 127 -19.07 -2.19 -10.28
CA ASP A 127 -20.36 -2.61 -9.73
C ASP A 127 -20.28 -4.02 -9.09
N ASP A 128 -19.35 -4.87 -9.54
CA ASP A 128 -19.09 -6.15 -8.87
C ASP A 128 -18.44 -5.91 -7.50
N PRO A 129 -19.07 -6.32 -6.39
CA PRO A 129 -18.57 -6.04 -5.04
C PRO A 129 -17.24 -6.75 -4.71
N ARG A 130 -16.81 -7.70 -5.53
CA ARG A 130 -15.49 -8.33 -5.44
C ARG A 130 -14.39 -7.42 -5.99
N VAL A 131 -14.73 -6.43 -6.80
CA VAL A 131 -13.83 -5.43 -7.35
C VAL A 131 -13.81 -4.21 -6.42
N GLU A 132 -12.68 -4.02 -5.75
CA GLU A 132 -12.54 -2.92 -4.81
C GLU A 132 -12.41 -1.57 -5.55
N LEU A 133 -13.19 -0.56 -5.14
CA LEU A 133 -13.33 0.70 -5.88
C LEU A 133 -12.07 1.58 -5.92
N MET A 134 -11.25 1.62 -4.86
CA MET A 134 -10.13 2.56 -4.79
C MET A 134 -9.08 2.28 -5.85
N HIS A 135 -8.36 3.30 -6.31
CA HIS A 135 -7.30 3.16 -7.32
C HIS A 135 -7.77 2.67 -8.72
N THR A 136 -9.06 2.74 -9.03
CA THR A 136 -9.63 2.39 -10.35
C THR A 136 -9.91 3.60 -11.25
N ALA A 137 -9.82 4.82 -10.70
CA ALA A 137 -10.05 6.04 -11.46
C ALA A 137 -8.80 6.44 -12.24
N VAL A 138 -8.98 6.86 -13.50
CA VAL A 138 -7.90 7.38 -14.35
C VAL A 138 -8.18 8.83 -14.68
N PHE A 139 -7.27 9.72 -14.31
CA PHE A 139 -7.35 11.16 -14.56
C PHE A 139 -6.74 11.49 -15.92
N LYS A 140 -7.27 12.50 -16.62
CA LYS A 140 -6.82 12.86 -17.98
C LYS A 140 -5.42 13.47 -17.96
N ASP A 141 -5.15 14.28 -16.96
CA ASP A 141 -3.92 15.05 -16.72
C ASP A 141 -2.89 14.29 -15.86
N LYS A 142 -3.25 13.12 -15.34
CA LYS A 142 -2.41 12.34 -14.44
C LYS A 142 -2.62 10.84 -14.65
N ARG A 143 -1.91 10.31 -15.64
CA ARG A 143 -1.83 8.88 -15.96
C ARG A 143 -0.77 8.19 -15.10
N GLY A 144 -0.88 6.87 -14.95
CA GLY A 144 0.03 6.07 -14.14
C GLY A 144 -0.04 6.38 -12.64
N PHE A 145 0.84 5.74 -11.86
CA PHE A 145 1.04 6.05 -10.45
C PHE A 145 2.30 6.87 -10.22
N GLY A 146 2.26 7.70 -9.16
CA GLY A 146 3.37 8.53 -8.72
C GLY A 146 3.35 8.76 -7.21
N GLY A 147 3.88 9.90 -6.77
CA GLY A 147 4.06 10.22 -5.34
C GLY A 147 5.24 9.48 -4.73
N LYS A 148 5.44 9.63 -3.41
CA LYS A 148 6.63 9.07 -2.74
C LYS A 148 6.54 7.57 -2.46
N CYS A 149 5.35 7.04 -2.16
CA CYS A 149 5.21 5.68 -1.66
C CYS A 149 5.19 4.62 -2.76
N PHE A 150 4.32 4.73 -3.76
CA PHE A 150 4.15 3.66 -4.77
C PHE A 150 5.43 3.39 -5.58
N PRO A 151 6.12 4.40 -6.17
CA PRO A 151 7.37 4.14 -6.87
C PRO A 151 8.43 3.53 -5.93
N LYS A 152 8.70 4.17 -4.79
CA LYS A 152 9.71 3.70 -3.83
C LYS A 152 9.49 2.25 -3.45
N ASP A 153 8.26 1.90 -3.07
CA ASP A 153 7.99 0.59 -2.48
C ASP A 153 7.89 -0.52 -3.52
N THR A 154 7.33 -0.24 -4.71
CA THR A 154 7.28 -1.23 -5.80
C THR A 154 8.67 -1.56 -6.34
N PHE A 155 9.52 -0.56 -6.57
CA PHE A 155 10.91 -0.76 -6.98
C PHE A 155 11.72 -1.51 -5.91
N ALA A 156 11.55 -1.14 -4.65
CA ALA A 156 12.22 -1.83 -3.55
C ALA A 156 11.79 -3.30 -3.46
N LEU A 157 10.49 -3.59 -3.52
CA LEU A 157 9.98 -4.97 -3.47
C LEU A 157 10.52 -5.81 -4.64
N LEU A 158 10.55 -5.25 -5.86
CA LEU A 158 11.13 -5.93 -7.01
C LEU A 158 12.61 -6.28 -6.77
N LYS A 159 13.41 -5.33 -6.29
CA LYS A 159 14.83 -5.55 -6.00
C LYS A 159 15.06 -6.55 -4.87
N ILE A 160 14.23 -6.52 -3.84
CA ILE A 160 14.26 -7.51 -2.75
C ILE A 160 13.97 -8.91 -3.30
N ALA A 161 12.95 -9.06 -4.15
CA ALA A 161 12.61 -10.33 -4.77
C ALA A 161 13.77 -10.86 -5.63
N GLU A 162 14.32 -10.03 -6.51
CA GLU A 162 15.44 -10.39 -7.40
C GLU A 162 16.68 -10.85 -6.59
N LYS A 163 16.99 -10.15 -5.50
CA LYS A 163 18.09 -10.51 -4.58
C LYS A 163 17.90 -11.89 -3.94
N HIS A 164 16.67 -12.36 -3.80
CA HIS A 164 16.33 -13.68 -3.27
C HIS A 164 16.00 -14.70 -4.36
N GLY A 165 16.36 -14.43 -5.62
CA GLY A 165 16.16 -15.35 -6.75
C GLY A 165 14.72 -15.46 -7.24
N VAL A 166 13.85 -14.52 -6.87
CA VAL A 166 12.45 -14.46 -7.32
C VAL A 166 12.27 -13.34 -8.34
N TYR A 167 11.69 -13.65 -9.49
CA TYR A 167 11.52 -12.71 -10.60
C TYR A 167 10.02 -12.49 -10.90
N PRO A 168 9.34 -11.61 -10.13
CA PRO A 168 7.89 -11.44 -10.24
C PRO A 168 7.51 -10.75 -11.55
N LYS A 169 6.86 -11.49 -12.46
CA LYS A 169 6.47 -11.00 -13.79
C LYS A 169 5.49 -9.83 -13.73
N ILE A 170 4.45 -9.92 -12.89
CA ILE A 170 3.41 -8.89 -12.77
C ILE A 170 4.00 -7.59 -12.22
N LEU A 171 4.76 -7.67 -11.13
CA LEU A 171 5.36 -6.49 -10.51
C LEU A 171 6.32 -5.77 -11.46
N LYS A 172 7.13 -6.55 -12.20
CA LYS A 172 8.04 -6.01 -13.22
C LYS A 172 7.27 -5.32 -14.36
N ALA A 173 6.28 -6.00 -14.94
CA ALA A 173 5.48 -5.47 -16.03
C ALA A 173 4.73 -4.19 -15.63
N MET A 174 4.14 -4.16 -14.43
CA MET A 174 3.48 -2.97 -13.88
C MET A 174 4.46 -1.79 -13.75
N ILE A 175 5.67 -2.02 -13.25
CA ILE A 175 6.71 -0.98 -13.15
C ILE A 175 7.12 -0.46 -14.53
N GLU A 176 7.25 -1.36 -15.51
CA GLU A 176 7.62 -1.01 -16.89
C GLU A 176 6.52 -0.19 -17.57
N ALA A 177 5.27 -0.64 -17.51
CA ALA A 177 4.10 0.08 -18.03
C ALA A 177 3.95 1.48 -17.38
N ASN A 178 4.25 1.62 -16.09
CA ASN A 178 4.18 2.93 -15.42
C ASN A 178 5.13 3.97 -16.02
N LYS A 179 6.23 3.56 -16.66
CA LYS A 179 7.17 4.49 -17.30
C LYS A 179 6.57 5.13 -18.55
N GLU A 180 5.68 4.43 -19.25
CA GLU A 180 5.01 4.95 -20.45
C GLU A 180 4.02 6.06 -20.12
N TYR A 181 3.50 6.09 -18.88
CA TYR A 181 2.55 7.10 -18.42
C TYR A 181 3.18 8.30 -17.71
N ASN A 182 4.43 8.19 -17.26
CA ASN A 182 5.15 9.24 -16.52
C ASN A 182 6.35 9.81 -17.31
N GLY A 183 6.45 9.49 -18.60
CA GLY A 183 7.46 9.99 -19.53
C GLY A 183 7.18 11.40 -20.02
#